data_AF-A0A2E3CC91-F1
#
_entry.id   AF-A0A2E3CC91-F1
#
_cell.length_a   1.000
_cell.length_b   1.000
_cell.length_c   1.000
_cell.angle_alpha   90.00
_cell.angle_beta   90.00
_cell.angle_gamma   90.00
#
_symmetry.space_group_name_H-M   'P 1'
#
loop_
_entity.id
_entity.type
_entity.pdbx_description
1 polymer ?
#
loop_
_entity_poly.entity_id
_entity_poly.type
_entity_poly.pdbx_seq_one_letter_code
_entity_poly.pdbx_strand_id
1 'polypeptide(L)' 'MSDKVEYIYIELNDNYKIMKLSLLGDYNKDLINLKINSELLFRRIFPEKSLEKISNILFLTENELLDKVNKK' A
#
# COMPACT_ATOMS: atom_id res chain seq x y z
N MET A 1 16.62 -14.95 5.04
CA MET A 1 15.31 -14.41 5.45
C MET A 1 14.40 -14.50 4.24
N SER A 2 13.21 -15.09 4.35
CA SER A 2 12.21 -14.92 3.30
C SER A 2 11.80 -13.45 3.40
N ASP A 3 12.10 -12.65 2.38
CA ASP A 3 11.68 -11.26 2.31
C ASP A 3 10.16 -11.27 2.20
N LYS A 4 9.50 -11.15 3.36
CA LYS A 4 8.05 -11.11 3.43
C LYS A 4 7.62 -9.70 3.05
N VAL A 5 6.58 -9.63 2.25
CA VAL A 5 5.89 -8.37 1.99
C VAL A 5 5.36 -7.83 3.31
N GLU A 6 5.70 -6.59 3.61
CA GLU A 6 5.36 -5.94 4.88
C GLU A 6 4.63 -4.61 4.69
N TYR A 7 4.71 -4.03 3.49
CA TYR A 7 4.23 -2.67 3.23
C TYR A 7 3.28 -2.62 2.04
N ILE A 8 2.31 -1.72 2.15
CA ILE A 8 1.40 -1.30 1.09
C ILE A 8 1.86 0.11 0.67
N TYR A 9 2.26 0.25 -0.58
CA TYR A 9 2.65 1.52 -1.18
C TYR A 9 1.58 1.96 -2.18
N ILE A 10 0.94 3.10 -1.90
CA ILE A 10 -0.17 3.63 -2.68
C ILE A 10 0.31 4.86 -3.44
N GLU A 11 0.28 4.77 -4.77
CA GLU A 11 0.59 5.88 -5.67
C GLU A 11 -0.68 6.68 -5.95
N LEU A 12 -0.56 7.98 -5.73
CA LEU A 12 -1.55 8.99 -6.07
C LEU A 12 -0.94 9.86 -7.18
N ASN A 13 -1.75 10.72 -7.82
CA ASN A 13 -1.28 11.52 -8.95
C ASN A 13 -0.02 12.35 -8.63
N ASP A 14 0.03 12.98 -7.45
CA ASP A 14 1.10 13.93 -7.09
C ASP A 14 1.96 13.49 -5.90
N ASN A 15 1.60 12.39 -5.23
CA ASN A 15 2.30 11.91 -4.04
C ASN A 15 2.10 10.40 -3.82
N TYR A 16 2.52 9.90 -2.67
CA TYR A 16 2.30 8.52 -2.27
C TYR A 16 2.01 8.42 -0.77
N LYS A 17 1.42 7.29 -0.36
CA LYS A 17 1.30 6.89 1.04
C LYS A 17 1.82 5.48 1.25
N ILE A 18 2.35 5.25 2.44
CA ILE A 18 2.89 3.96 2.87
C ILE A 18 2.08 3.51 4.09
N MET A 19 1.68 2.25 4.12
CA MET A 19 0.98 1.63 5.24
C MET A 19 1.58 0.25 5.52
N LYS A 20 1.55 -0.22 6.77
CA LYS A 20 1.94 -1.61 7.07
C LYS A 20 0.85 -2.58 6.63
N LEU A 21 1.24 -3.68 5.99
CA LEU A 21 0.34 -4.73 5.52
C LEU A 21 -0.41 -5.39 6.69
N SER A 22 0.21 -5.47 7.88
CA SER A 22 -0.41 -5.99 9.10
C SER A 22 -1.66 -5.23 9.53
N LEU A 23 -1.88 -4.00 9.05
CA LEU A 23 -3.11 -3.25 9.31
C LEU A 23 -4.35 -3.88 8.66
N LEU A 24 -4.17 -4.74 7.65
CA LEU A 24 -5.25 -5.52 7.05
C LEU A 24 -5.65 -6.74 7.89
N GLY A 25 -4.94 -7.04 8.99
CA GLY A 25 -5.19 -8.22 9.81
C GLY A 25 -4.85 -9.52 9.07
N ASP A 26 -5.75 -10.50 9.13
CA ASP A 26 -5.69 -11.71 8.29
C ASP A 26 -6.00 -11.34 6.83
N TYR A 27 -4.98 -10.85 6.14
CA TYR A 27 -5.13 -10.51 4.74
C TYR A 27 -5.16 -11.78 3.88
N ASN A 28 -6.18 -11.86 3.03
CA ASN A 28 -6.36 -12.98 2.13
C ASN A 28 -5.24 -12.99 1.07
N LYS A 29 -4.74 -14.18 0.69
CA LYS A 29 -3.68 -14.31 -0.34
C LYS A 29 -4.14 -13.98 -1.76
N ASP A 30 -5.43 -13.73 -1.95
CA ASP A 30 -5.99 -13.30 -3.22
C ASP A 30 -5.61 -11.84 -3.51
N LEU A 31 -4.84 -11.62 -4.58
CA LEU A 31 -4.27 -10.31 -4.90
C LEU A 31 -5.34 -9.25 -5.23
N ILE A 32 -6.48 -9.64 -5.80
CA ILE A 32 -7.55 -8.72 -6.16
C ILE A 32 -8.21 -8.18 -4.88
N ASN A 33 -8.62 -9.09 -3.99
CA ASN A 33 -9.19 -8.73 -2.70
C ASN A 33 -8.20 -7.94 -1.85
N LEU A 34 -6.91 -8.27 -1.92
CA LEU A 34 -5.86 -7.54 -1.21
C LEU A 34 -5.77 -6.08 -1.65
N LYS A 35 -5.84 -5.81 -2.96
CA LYS A 35 -5.86 -4.44 -3.50
C LYS A 35 -7.10 -3.68 -3.07
N ILE A 36 -8.29 -4.29 -3.19
CA ILE A 36 -9.56 -3.67 -2.78
C ILE A 36 -9.53 -3.32 -1.28
N ASN A 37 -9.11 -4.25 -0.43
CA ASN A 37 -9.03 -4.02 1.01
C ASN A 37 -8.00 -2.94 1.37
N SER A 38 -6.87 -2.89 0.64
CA SER A 38 -5.86 -1.85 0.81
C SER A 38 -6.40 -0.46 0.46
N GLU A 39 -7.17 -0.35 -0.62
CA GLU A 39 -7.82 0.90 -1.01
C GLU A 39 -8.87 1.34 0.02
N LEU A 40 -9.71 0.43 0.49
CA LEU A 40 -10.71 0.73 1.52
C LEU A 40 -10.05 1.18 2.83
N LEU A 41 -8.98 0.50 3.25
CA LEU A 41 -8.22 0.88 4.43
C LEU A 41 -7.60 2.27 4.24
N PHE A 42 -6.99 2.54 3.09
CA PHE A 42 -6.42 3.85 2.76
C PHE A 42 -7.45 4.96 2.88
N ARG A 43 -8.63 4.79 2.29
CA ARG A 43 -9.71 5.80 2.35
C ARG A 43 -10.25 6.01 3.77
N ARG A 44 -10.14 5.01 4.65
CA ARG A 44 -10.49 5.13 6.07
C ARG A 44 -9.45 5.90 6.88
N ILE A 45 -8.16 5.65 6.61
CA ILE A 45 -7.05 6.32 7.31
C ILE A 45 -6.88 7.77 6.85
N PHE A 46 -7.11 8.02 5.55
CA PHE A 46 -6.96 9.33 4.92
C PHE A 46 -8.29 9.78 4.28
N PRO A 47 -9.33 10.11 5.08
CA PRO A 47 -10.63 10.52 4.56
C PRO A 47 -10.56 11.78 3.68
N GLU A 48 -9.60 12.67 3.94
CA GLU A 48 -9.32 13.87 3.13
C GLU A 48 -8.85 13.53 1.71
N LYS A 49 -8.31 12.31 1.51
CA LYS A 49 -7.84 11.82 0.21
C LYS A 49 -8.84 10.87 -0.45
N SER A 50 -10.05 10.75 0.08
CA SER A 50 -11.07 9.82 -0.42
C SER A 50 -11.49 10.06 -1.86
N LEU A 51 -11.29 11.26 -2.43
CA LEU A 51 -11.60 11.55 -3.83
C LEU A 51 -10.36 11.50 -4.74
N GLU A 52 -9.17 11.32 -4.19
CA GLU A 52 -7.95 11.24 -4.99
C GLU A 52 -7.92 9.92 -5.79
N LYS A 53 -7.48 10.03 -7.05
CA LYS A 53 -7.32 8.87 -7.91
C LYS A 53 -6.08 8.10 -7.50
N ILE A 54 -6.26 6.85 -7.09
CA ILE A 54 -5.17 5.90 -6.89
C ILE A 54 -4.68 5.44 -8.25
N SER A 55 -3.40 5.72 -8.54
CA SER A 55 -2.74 5.33 -9.78
C SER A 55 -2.24 3.88 -9.68
N ASN A 56 -1.78 3.46 -8.50
CA ASN A 56 -1.24 2.12 -8.29
C ASN A 56 -1.26 1.71 -6.81
N ILE A 57 -1.30 0.40 -6.57
CA ILE A 57 -1.13 -0.21 -5.24
C ILE A 57 -0.09 -1.32 -5.36
N LEU A 58 1.00 -1.16 -4.63
CA LEU A 58 2.13 -2.07 -4.61
C LEU A 58 2.31 -2.68 -3.22
N PHE A 59 2.76 -3.92 -3.21
CA PHE A 59 3.03 -4.69 -2.01
C PHE A 59 4.53 -4.95 -1.97
N LEU A 60 5.21 -4.36 -0.99
CA LEU A 60 6.66 -4.28 -0.95
C LEU A 60 7.21 -4.89 0.34
N THR A 61 8.38 -5.49 0.21
CA THR A 61 9.29 -5.78 1.33
C THR A 61 9.91 -4.47 1.83
N GLU A 62 10.58 -4.49 2.99
CA GLU A 62 11.27 -3.31 3.52
C GLU A 62 12.35 -2.79 2.56
N ASN A 63 13.16 -3.69 2.00
CA ASN A 63 14.23 -3.32 1.06
C ASN A 63 13.69 -2.70 -0.23
N GLU A 64 12.64 -3.29 -0.82
CA GLU A 64 12.00 -2.73 -2.02
C GLU A 64 11.36 -1.37 -1.76
N LEU A 65 10.79 -1.17 -0.56
CA LEU A 65 10.25 0.11 -0.14
C LEU A 65 11.37 1.16 -0.06
N LEU A 66 12.47 0.85 0.62
CA LEU A 66 13.63 1.73 0.77
C LEU A 66 14.20 2.13 -0.60
N ASP A 67 14.39 1.16 -1.49
CA ASP A 67 14.86 1.41 -2.86
C ASP A 67 13.91 2.33 -3.62
N LYS A 68 12.59 2.18 -3.43
CA LYS A 68 11.59 2.97 -4.13
C LYS A 68 11.50 4.41 -3.62
N VAL A 69 11.65 4.63 -2.31
CA VAL A 69 11.65 5.99 -1.75
C VAL A 69 12.98 6.72 -1.97
N ASN A 70 14.11 6.01 -1.98
CA ASN A 70 15.44 6.61 -2.20
C ASN A 70 15.72 6.99 -3.66
N LYS A 71 14.97 6.43 -4.62
CA LYS A 71 15.08 6.75 -6.05
C LYS A 71 14.23 7.95 -6.49
N LYS A 72 13.52 8.60 -5.57
CA LYS A 72 12.76 9.84 -5.81
C LYS A 72 13.52 11.04 -5.24
#